data_AF-A0A3R6VV80-F1
#
_entry.id   AF-A0A3R6VV80-F1
#
_cell.length_a   1.000
_cell.length_b   1.000
_cell.length_c   1.000
_cell.angle_alpha   90.00
_cell.angle_beta   90.00
_cell.angle_gamma   90.00
#
_symmetry.space_group_name_H-M   'P 1'
#
loop_
_entity.id
_entity.type
_entity.pdbx_description
1 polymer ?
#
loop_
_entity_poly.entity_id
_entity_poly.type
_entity_poly.pdbx_seq_one_letter_code
_entity_poly.pdbx_strand_id
1 'polypeptide(L)'
;MKKIKKFEMGIGIIVFIIPILIAVYFGFQKQGYFVDEVWSYGLANSKDYAHLYSPNGWDADWIQPSYFEHYIEVEPGEQFSYGSVFRNQMDDNHPPFFILYCIQ
;
A
#
# COMPACT_ATOMS: atom_id res chain seq x y z
N MET A 1 25.18 18.47 35.82
CA MET A 1 24.17 18.89 34.82
C MET A 1 24.39 18.35 33.40
N LYS A 2 25.56 18.52 32.74
CA LYS A 2 25.75 18.04 31.34
C LYS A 2 25.56 16.52 31.12
N LYS A 3 25.95 15.68 32.09
CA LYS A 3 25.74 14.21 32.02
C LYS A 3 24.25 13.81 32.07
N ILE A 4 23.45 14.51 32.87
CA ILE A 4 22.01 14.25 33.02
C ILE A 4 21.29 14.57 31.70
N LYS A 5 21.62 15.69 31.04
CA LYS A 5 21.07 16.02 29.71
C LYS A 5 21.44 15.00 28.62
N LYS A 6 22.66 14.44 28.66
CA LYS A 6 23.07 13.36 27.73
C LYS A 6 22.33 12.05 27.99
N PHE A 7 22.04 11.75 29.25
CA PHE A 7 21.29 10.57 29.65
C PHE A 7 19.82 10.66 29.22
N GLU A 8 19.17 11.81 29.43
CA GLU A 8 17.79 12.03 28.96
C GLU A 8 17.68 12.03 27.44
N MET A 9 18.68 12.58 26.74
CA MET A 9 18.76 12.49 25.28
C MET A 9 18.91 11.03 24.81
N GLY A 10 19.70 10.23 25.53
CA GLY A 10 19.84 8.80 25.26
C GLY A 10 18.52 8.04 25.44
N ILE A 11 17.78 8.32 26.51
CA ILE A 11 16.46 7.72 26.75
C ILE A 11 15.49 8.12 25.63
N GLY A 12 15.46 9.40 25.24
CA GLY A 12 14.60 9.87 24.15
C GLY A 12 14.87 9.11 22.84
N ILE A 13 16.14 8.95 22.46
CA ILE A 13 16.52 8.20 21.25
C ILE A 13 16.04 6.75 21.34
N ILE A 14 16.23 6.09 22.49
CA ILE A 14 15.80 4.70 22.70
C ILE A 14 14.28 4.57 22.53
N VAL A 15 13.51 5.49 23.11
CA VAL A 15 12.03 5.50 23.05
C VAL A 15 11.51 5.68 21.63
N PHE A 16 12.23 6.39 20.75
CA PHE A 16 11.83 6.53 19.35
C PHE A 16 12.34 5.40 18.45
N ILE A 17 13.58 4.96 18.65
CA ILE A 17 14.22 3.99 17.75
C ILE A 17 13.71 2.57 18.01
N ILE A 18 13.51 2.17 19.26
CA ILE A 18 13.07 0.79 19.58
C ILE A 18 11.71 0.45 18.94
N PRO A 19 10.66 1.28 19.04
CA PRO A 19 9.37 0.96 18.42
C PRO A 19 9.47 0.85 16.89
N ILE A 20 10.29 1.69 16.25
CA ILE A 20 10.51 1.63 14.80
C ILE A 20 11.15 0.29 14.43
N LEU A 21 12.20 -0.14 15.15
CA LEU A 21 12.86 -1.42 14.89
C LEU A 21 11.93 -2.60 15.10
N ILE A 22 11.09 -2.56 16.15
CA ILE A 22 10.08 -3.59 16.41
C ILE A 22 9.05 -3.62 15.27
N ALA A 23 8.54 -2.47 14.84
CA ALA A 23 7.58 -2.37 13.75
C ALA A 23 8.16 -2.92 12.43
N VAL A 24 9.40 -2.59 12.12
CA VAL A 24 10.11 -3.12 10.94
C VAL A 24 10.29 -4.64 11.04
N TYR A 25 10.73 -5.15 12.20
CA TYR A 25 10.90 -6.58 12.43
C TYR A 25 9.60 -7.35 12.19
N PHE A 26 8.49 -6.93 12.82
CA PHE A 26 7.20 -7.58 12.61
C PHE A 26 6.63 -7.35 11.21
N GLY A 27 6.95 -6.22 10.57
CA GLY A 27 6.63 -5.97 9.17
C GLY A 27 7.24 -7.03 8.24
N PHE A 28 8.50 -7.41 8.45
CA PHE A 28 9.15 -8.49 7.68
C PHE A 28 8.62 -9.89 7.99
N GLN A 29 8.07 -10.11 9.19
CA GLN A 29 7.47 -11.39 9.56
C GLN A 29 6.03 -11.52 9.08
N LYS A 30 5.44 -10.47 8.50
CA LYS A 30 4.05 -10.48 8.05
C LYS A 30 3.84 -11.55 6.97
N GLN A 31 2.89 -12.44 7.21
CA GLN A 31 2.49 -13.48 6.28
C GLN A 31 1.17 -13.08 5.63
N GLY A 32 1.20 -12.89 4.31
CA GLY A 32 0.04 -12.45 3.52
C GLY A 32 -0.28 -10.96 3.65
N TYR A 33 -1.26 -10.54 2.87
CA TYR A 33 -1.74 -9.15 2.82
C TYR A 33 -3.17 -9.08 3.32
N PHE A 34 -3.49 -8.00 4.01
CA PHE A 34 -4.87 -7.67 4.32
C PHE A 34 -5.56 -7.14 3.06
N VAL A 35 -6.88 -7.29 2.98
CA VAL A 35 -7.65 -6.94 1.78
C VAL A 35 -7.44 -5.48 1.36
N ASP A 36 -7.38 -4.55 2.31
CA ASP A 36 -7.15 -3.13 2.03
C ASP A 36 -5.76 -2.87 1.42
N GLU A 37 -4.76 -3.69 1.73
CA GLU A 37 -3.42 -3.57 1.14
C GLU A 37 -3.40 -4.05 -0.30
N VAL A 38 -4.13 -5.14 -0.59
CA VAL A 38 -4.30 -5.64 -1.96
C VAL A 38 -5.05 -4.62 -2.81
N TRP A 39 -6.10 -4.01 -2.26
CA TRP A 39 -6.85 -2.96 -2.96
C TRP A 39 -6.03 -1.71 -3.19
N SER A 40 -5.22 -1.30 -2.22
CA SER A 40 -4.30 -0.17 -2.38
C SER A 40 -3.23 -0.45 -3.43
N TYR A 41 -2.76 -1.70 -3.52
CA TYR A 41 -1.87 -2.14 -4.59
C TYR A 41 -2.54 -2.06 -5.97
N GLY A 42 -3.76 -2.57 -6.09
CA GLY A 42 -4.48 -2.50 -7.36
C GLY A 42 -4.84 -1.07 -7.75
N LEU A 43 -5.22 -0.22 -6.79
CA LEU A 43 -5.47 1.20 -7.04
C LEU A 43 -4.20 1.93 -7.53
N ALA A 44 -3.03 1.56 -7.00
CA ALA A 44 -1.76 2.15 -7.42
C ALA A 44 -1.28 1.68 -8.80
N ASN A 45 -1.62 0.45 -9.20
CA ASN A 45 -0.99 -0.20 -10.35
C ASN A 45 -1.93 -0.51 -11.51
N SER A 46 -3.25 -0.62 -11.27
CA SER A 46 -4.24 -0.85 -12.32
C SER A 46 -4.39 0.38 -13.21
N LYS A 47 -4.47 0.18 -14.53
CA LYS A 47 -4.72 1.26 -15.48
C LYS A 47 -6.19 1.43 -15.86
N ASP A 48 -6.93 0.34 -15.83
CA ASP A 48 -8.27 0.30 -16.39
C ASP A 48 -9.31 0.64 -15.34
N TYR A 49 -9.07 0.28 -14.07
CA TYR A 49 -10.06 0.41 -13.02
C TYR A 49 -9.45 0.88 -11.70
N ALA A 50 -10.05 1.90 -11.09
CA ALA A 50 -9.73 2.30 -9.72
C ALA A 50 -10.22 1.27 -8.69
N HIS A 51 -11.30 0.57 -9.00
CA HIS A 51 -11.96 -0.39 -8.11
C HIS A 51 -12.37 -1.63 -8.90
N LEU A 52 -12.37 -2.79 -8.26
CA LEU A 52 -12.97 -3.97 -8.86
C LEU A 52 -14.48 -3.73 -9.04
N TYR A 53 -14.98 -3.91 -10.25
CA TYR A 53 -16.37 -3.65 -10.61
C TYR A 53 -16.89 -4.71 -11.57
N SER A 54 -17.98 -5.37 -11.19
CA SER A 54 -18.75 -6.27 -12.06
C SER A 54 -20.07 -5.60 -12.43
N PRO A 55 -20.31 -5.26 -13.72
CA PRO A 55 -21.53 -4.58 -14.16
C PRO A 55 -22.82 -5.34 -13.84
N ASN A 56 -22.77 -6.67 -13.88
CA ASN A 56 -23.92 -7.55 -13.64
C ASN A 56 -24.06 -7.97 -12.18
N GLY A 57 -23.18 -7.48 -11.30
CA GLY A 57 -23.04 -7.96 -9.92
C GLY A 57 -22.06 -9.14 -9.81
N TRP A 58 -21.60 -9.37 -8.58
CA TRP A 58 -20.57 -10.37 -8.28
C TRP A 58 -21.07 -11.82 -8.35
N ASP A 59 -22.38 -12.01 -8.26
CA ASP A 59 -23.01 -13.33 -8.22
C ASP A 59 -23.59 -13.77 -9.59
N ALA A 60 -23.51 -12.91 -10.61
CA ALA A 60 -24.16 -13.14 -11.89
C ALA A 60 -23.42 -14.16 -12.77
N ASP A 61 -22.08 -14.06 -12.80
CA ASP A 61 -21.23 -14.83 -13.71
C ASP A 61 -19.96 -15.28 -13.00
N TRP A 62 -19.37 -16.40 -13.48
CA TRP A 62 -18.06 -16.84 -13.00
C TRP A 62 -16.98 -15.84 -13.42
N ILE A 63 -16.28 -15.28 -12.44
CA ILE A 63 -15.16 -14.36 -12.66
C ILE A 63 -13.88 -15.16 -12.81
N GLN A 64 -13.20 -14.99 -13.94
CA GLN A 64 -11.93 -15.67 -14.18
C GLN A 64 -10.84 -15.14 -13.24
N PRO A 65 -9.94 -16.00 -12.71
CA PRO A 65 -8.84 -15.58 -11.85
C PRO A 65 -7.97 -14.47 -12.46
N SER A 66 -7.80 -14.49 -13.79
CA SER A 66 -7.04 -13.49 -14.53
C SER A 66 -7.55 -12.07 -14.31
N TYR A 67 -8.85 -11.87 -14.05
CA TYR A 67 -9.40 -10.55 -13.75
C TYR A 67 -8.75 -9.91 -12.52
N PHE A 68 -8.55 -10.70 -11.46
CA PHE A 68 -7.90 -10.22 -10.25
C PHE A 68 -6.38 -10.11 -10.42
N GLU A 69 -5.77 -11.01 -11.19
CA GLU A 69 -4.35 -10.95 -11.52
C GLU A 69 -4.02 -9.65 -12.26
N HIS A 70 -4.74 -9.31 -13.33
CA HIS A 70 -4.55 -8.04 -14.06
C HIS A 70 -4.83 -6.79 -13.22
N TYR A 71 -5.67 -6.89 -12.19
CA TYR A 71 -5.92 -5.77 -11.28
C TYR A 71 -4.73 -5.52 -10.33
N ILE A 72 -4.03 -6.58 -9.91
CA ILE A 72 -2.98 -6.50 -8.89
C ILE A 72 -1.58 -6.45 -9.52
N GLU A 73 -1.36 -7.17 -10.61
CA GLU A 73 -0.05 -7.29 -11.25
C GLU A 73 0.25 -6.09 -12.15
N VAL A 74 1.52 -5.67 -12.13
CA VAL A 74 2.03 -4.66 -13.05
C VAL A 74 2.50 -5.34 -14.33
N GLU A 75 1.89 -4.99 -15.46
CA GLU A 75 2.33 -5.51 -16.74
C GLU A 75 3.70 -4.95 -17.17
N PRO A 76 4.52 -5.72 -17.91
CA PRO A 76 5.81 -5.24 -18.39
C PRO A 76 5.69 -3.96 -19.23
N GLY A 77 6.38 -2.89 -18.83
CA GLY A 77 6.31 -1.58 -19.48
C GLY A 77 5.29 -0.62 -18.86
N GLU A 78 4.54 -1.07 -17.85
CA GLU A 78 3.57 -0.25 -17.12
C GLU A 78 4.06 0.21 -15.74
N GLN A 79 5.31 -0.12 -15.41
CA GLN A 79 5.92 0.29 -14.15
C GLN A 79 6.00 1.81 -14.01
N PHE A 80 5.86 2.29 -12.77
CA PHE A 80 5.99 3.70 -12.41
C PHE A 80 5.02 4.63 -13.17
N SER A 81 3.84 4.12 -13.53
CA SER A 81 2.77 4.91 -14.15
C SER A 81 2.08 5.83 -13.14
N TYR A 82 2.74 6.92 -12.75
CA TYR A 82 2.14 7.91 -11.82
C TYR A 82 0.83 8.49 -12.36
N GLY A 83 0.67 8.57 -13.68
CA GLY A 83 -0.54 9.07 -14.32
C GLY A 83 -1.79 8.21 -14.05
N SER A 84 -1.65 6.89 -13.95
CA SER A 84 -2.77 6.01 -13.58
C SER A 84 -3.12 6.17 -12.10
N VAL A 85 -2.11 6.30 -11.21
CA VAL A 85 -2.34 6.56 -9.78
C VAL A 85 -3.20 7.81 -9.57
N PHE A 86 -2.82 8.93 -10.18
CA PHE A 86 -3.60 10.17 -10.04
C PHE A 86 -5.00 10.05 -10.63
N ARG A 87 -5.16 9.29 -11.71
CA ARG A 87 -6.48 9.04 -12.31
C ARG A 87 -7.37 8.24 -11.37
N ASN A 88 -6.86 7.13 -10.85
CA ASN A 88 -7.60 6.25 -9.95
C ASN A 88 -7.95 6.95 -8.64
N GLN A 89 -7.04 7.81 -8.15
CA GLN A 89 -7.26 8.67 -6.99
C GLN A 89 -8.32 9.75 -7.20
N MET A 90 -8.67 10.16 -8.43
CA MET A 90 -9.79 11.09 -8.62
C MET A 90 -11.13 10.44 -8.26
N ASP A 91 -11.21 9.11 -8.41
CA ASP A 91 -12.39 8.30 -8.10
C ASP A 91 -12.29 7.65 -6.71
N ASP A 92 -11.33 8.07 -5.88
CA ASP A 92 -11.13 7.60 -4.51
C ASP A 92 -10.94 8.79 -3.53
N ASN A 93 -11.55 8.69 -2.35
CA ASN A 93 -11.48 9.74 -1.33
C ASN A 93 -10.26 9.60 -0.40
N HIS A 94 -9.41 8.59 -0.59
CA HIS A 94 -8.24 8.36 0.25
C HIS A 94 -7.11 9.36 0.02
N PRO A 95 -6.33 9.73 1.07
CA PRO A 95 -5.19 10.63 0.92
C PRO A 95 -4.13 10.10 -0.07
N PRO A 96 -3.61 10.95 -0.98
CA PRO A 96 -2.77 10.52 -2.10
C PRO A 96 -1.42 9.93 -1.68
N PHE A 97 -0.90 10.33 -0.52
CA PHE A 97 0.46 9.94 -0.13
C PHE A 97 0.61 8.44 0.12
N PHE A 98 -0.43 7.76 0.61
CA PHE A 98 -0.34 6.33 0.89
C PHE A 98 -0.19 5.51 -0.40
N ILE A 99 -0.96 5.86 -1.43
CA ILE A 99 -1.01 5.13 -2.70
C ILE A 99 0.27 5.34 -3.52
N LEU A 100 0.91 6.51 -3.41
CA LEU A 100 2.18 6.79 -4.08
C LEU A 100 3.34 5.88 -3.64
N TYR A 101 3.30 5.31 -2.42
CA TYR A 101 4.32 4.37 -1.95
C TYR A 101 4.11 2.94 -2.48
N CYS A 102 2.94 2.63 -3.05
CA CYS A 102 2.59 1.30 -3.56
C CYS A 102 2.84 1.12 -5.06
N ILE A 103 3.35 2.16 -5.75
CA ILE A 103 3.67 2.09 -7.17
C ILE A 103 4.91 1.23 -7.42
N GLN A 104 4.84 0.35 -8.41
CA GLN A 104 5.94 -0.55 -8.81
C GLN A 104 6.30 -0.40 -10.28
#